data_AF-A0A3D2NGP3-F1
#
_entry.id   AF-A0A3D2NGP3-F1
#
_cell.length_a   1.000
_cell.length_b   1.000
_cell.length_c   1.000
_cell.angle_alpha   90.00
_cell.angle_beta   90.00
_cell.angle_gamma   90.00
#
_symmetry.space_group_name_H-M   'P 1'
#
loop_
_entity.id
_entity.type
_entity.pdbx_description
1 polymer ?
#
loop_
_entity_poly.entity_id
_entity_poly.type
_entity_poly.pdbx_seq_one_letter_code
_entity_poly.pdbx_strand_id
1 'polypeptide(L)' 'DAFGRLLDLFAASGPEDRTTVRDRLLELFGVVGEEDPRVLQARRQLTSLLF' A
#
# COMPACT_ATOMS: atom_id res chain seq x y z
N ASP A 1 -7.87 -4.53 -7.14
CA ASP A 1 -7.00 -3.79 -8.09
C ASP A 1 -5.54 -4.01 -7.69
N ALA A 2 -4.59 -3.24 -8.22
CA ALA A 2 -3.18 -3.36 -7.85
C ALA A 2 -2.89 -2.98 -6.39
N PHE A 3 -3.58 -1.96 -5.84
CA PHE A 3 -3.43 -1.56 -4.44
C PHE A 3 -3.92 -2.66 -3.50
N GLY A 4 -5.11 -3.21 -3.74
CA GLY A 4 -5.66 -4.30 -2.93
C GLY A 4 -4.71 -5.49 -2.86
N ARG A 5 -4.15 -5.94 -4.00
CA ARG A 5 -3.19 -7.07 -4.01
C ARG A 5 -1.93 -6.80 -3.20
N LEU A 6 -1.40 -5.58 -3.27
CA LEU A 6 -0.22 -5.20 -2.50
C LEU A 6 -0.53 -5.04 -1.00
N LEU A 7 -1.72 -4.56 -0.65
CA LEU A 7 -2.16 -4.47 0.75
C LEU A 7 -2.40 -5.86 1.35
N ASP A 8 -3.02 -6.77 0.61
CA ASP A 8 -3.20 -8.17 1.02
C ASP A 8 -1.84 -8.86 1.21
N LEU A 9 -0.90 -8.62 0.29
CA LEU A 9 0.48 -9.10 0.42
C LEU A 9 1.16 -8.49 1.64
N PHE A 10 1.05 -7.18 1.87
CA PHE A 10 1.64 -6.51 3.04
C PHE A 10 1.14 -7.12 4.35
N ALA A 11 -0.16 -7.41 4.45
CA ALA A 11 -0.77 -8.02 5.63
C ALA A 11 -0.21 -9.44 5.87
N ALA A 12 -0.03 -10.23 4.81
CA ALA A 12 0.49 -11.59 4.86
C ALA A 12 2.03 -11.67 5.00
N SER A 13 2.75 -10.60 4.68
CA SER A 13 4.22 -10.54 4.70
C SER A 13 4.81 -10.39 6.10
N GLY A 14 6.01 -10.95 6.28
CA GLY A 14 6.84 -10.74 7.45
C GLY A 14 7.51 -9.35 7.49
N PRO A 15 8.19 -9.00 8.60
CA PRO A 15 8.75 -7.67 8.82
C PRO A 15 9.74 -7.20 7.74
N GLU A 16 10.56 -8.12 7.22
CA GLU A 16 11.56 -7.83 6.19
C GLU A 16 10.88 -7.49 4.86
N ASP A 17 9.93 -8.31 4.43
CA ASP A 17 9.20 -8.13 3.16
C ASP A 17 8.24 -6.94 3.17
N ARG A 18 7.67 -6.60 4.34
CA ARG A 18 6.75 -5.47 4.49
C ARG A 18 7.36 -4.15 4.03
N THR A 19 8.67 -3.97 4.22
CA THR A 19 9.36 -2.75 3.76
C THR A 19 9.31 -2.64 2.23
N THR A 20 9.64 -3.71 1.52
CA THR A 20 9.60 -3.75 0.06
C THR A 20 8.18 -3.54 -0.49
N VAL A 21 7.17 -4.16 0.13
CA VAL A 21 5.78 -4.00 -0.30
C VAL A 21 5.28 -2.58 -0.05
N ARG A 22 5.65 -1.97 1.07
CA ARG A 22 5.36 -0.56 1.37
C ARG A 22 5.96 0.36 0.32
N ASP A 23 7.23 0.17 -0.04
CA ASP A 23 7.89 1.03 -1.02
C ASP A 23 7.19 0.93 -2.38
N ARG A 24 6.74 -0.27 -2.79
CA ARG A 24 5.94 -0.43 -4.01
C ARG A 24 4.57 0.23 -3.95
N LEU A 25 3.91 0.22 -2.79
CA LEU A 25 2.66 0.97 -2.60
C LEU A 25 2.90 2.47 -2.77
N LEU A 26 3.97 3.00 -2.19
CA LEU A 26 4.33 4.42 -2.28
C LEU A 26 4.66 4.85 -3.71
N GLU A 27 5.44 4.04 -4.45
CA GLU A 27 5.70 4.28 -5.86
C GLU A 27 4.40 4.31 -6.68
N LEU A 28 3.51 3.33 -6.46
CA LEU A 28 2.24 3.24 -7.19
C LEU A 28 1.31 4.42 -6.86
N PHE A 29 1.34 4.93 -5.63
CA PHE A 29 0.65 6.19 -5.28
C PHE A 29 1.16 7.36 -6.11
N GLY A 30 2.49 7.48 -6.28
CA GLY A 30 3.09 8.52 -7.11
C GLY A 30 2.71 8.42 -8.59
N VAL A 31 2.64 7.20 -9.13
CA VAL A 31 2.25 6.95 -10.53
C VAL A 31 0.79 7.31 -10.80
N VAL A 32 -0.11 6.98 -9.87
CA VAL A 32 -1.55 7.25 -10.03
C VAL A 32 -1.90 8.70 -9.70
N GLY A 33 -1.15 9.32 -8.79
CA GLY A 33 -1.39 10.68 -8.29
C GLY A 33 -2.03 10.68 -6.90
N GLU A 34 -1.56 11.55 -6.03
CA GLU A 34 -1.91 11.53 -4.60
C GLU A 34 -3.38 11.87 -4.30
N GLU A 35 -4.04 12.60 -5.20
CA GLU A 35 -5.43 13.04 -5.06
C GLU A 35 -6.44 11.99 -5.57
N ASP A 36 -5.98 10.91 -6.22
CA ASP A 36 -6.88 9.87 -6.72
C ASP A 36 -7.61 9.19 -5.54
N PRO A 37 -8.95 9.06 -5.58
CA PRO A 37 -9.72 8.43 -4.50
C PRO A 37 -9.23 7.03 -4.09
N ARG A 38 -8.67 6.26 -5.04
CA ARG A 38 -8.10 4.93 -4.79
C ARG A 38 -6.81 5.01 -3.97
N VAL A 39 -5.97 6.02 -4.23
CA VAL A 39 -4.75 6.28 -3.45
C VAL A 39 -5.11 6.70 -2.03
N LEU A 40 -6.09 7.59 -1.87
CA LEU A 40 -6.57 8.01 -0.55
C LEU A 40 -7.16 6.84 0.26
N GLN A 41 -7.86 5.91 -0.39
CA GLN A 41 -8.37 4.70 0.26
C GLN A 41 -7.23 3.76 0.66
N ALA A 42 -6.30 3.49 -0.24
CA ALA A 42 -5.18 2.58 0.01
C ALA A 42 -4.23 3.10 1.11
N ARG A 43 -3.98 4.42 1.19
CA ARG A 43 -3.22 5.03 2.29
C ARG A 43 -3.87 4.76 3.65
N ARG A 44 -5.18 4.96 3.76
CA ARG A 44 -5.93 4.68 5.00
C ARG A 44 -5.81 3.22 5.43
N GLN A 45 -5.92 2.29 4.46
CA GLN A 45 -5.77 0.86 4.74
C GLN A 45 -4.34 0.51 5.16
N LEU A 46 -3.32 1.02 4.48
CA LEU A 46 -1.92 0.82 4.85
C LEU A 46 -1.65 1.30 6.28
N THR A 47 -2.14 2.50 6.64
CA THR A 47 -2.03 3.01 8.01
C THR A 47 -2.70 2.08 9.01
N SER A 48 -3.89 1.56 8.71
CA SER A 48 -4.58 0.59 9.57
C SER A 48 -3.86 -0.75 9.73
N LEU A 49 -2.97 -1.13 8.80
CA LEU A 49 -2.17 -2.36 8.90
C LEU A 49 -0.85 -2.15 9.67
N LEU A 50 -0.48 -0.90 9.94
CA LEU A 50 0.74 -0.51 10.67
C LEU A 50 0.50 -0.32 12.17
N PHE A 51 -0.76 -0.20 12.61
CA PHE A 51 -1.20 -0.03 14.00
C PHE A 51 -2.01 -1.24 14.45
#